data_AF-A0A183JNK7-F1
#
_entry.id   AF-A0A183JNK7-F1
#
_cell.length_a   1.000
_cell.length_b   1.000
_cell.length_c   1.000
_cell.angle_alpha   90.00
_cell.angle_beta   90.00
_cell.angle_gamma   90.00
#
_symmetry.space_group_name_H-M   'P 1'
#
loop_
_entity.id
_entity.type
_entity.pdbx_description
1 polymer ?
#
loop_
_entity_poly.entity_id
_entity_poly.type
_entity_poly.pdbx_seq_one_letter_code
_entity_poly.pdbx_strand_id
1 'polypeptide(L)'
;MQTTSSAIKTLTSDELSCRREKIIKLFSLNHLNEVSVNDREEVVIHNVVFIKPPYNINCCSGKNMIILDRVKNLIGKLEEDRNNPVE
;
A
#
# COMPACT_ATOMS: atom_id res chain seq x y z
N MET A 1 26.90 -15.02 -9.85
CA MET A 1 26.11 -13.87 -9.36
C MET A 1 24.65 -14.16 -9.68
N GLN A 2 23.85 -14.52 -8.68
CA GLN A 2 22.42 -14.75 -8.87
C GLN A 2 21.71 -13.39 -8.84
N THR A 3 21.27 -12.91 -10.00
CA THR A 3 20.31 -11.82 -10.06
C THR A 3 18.95 -12.40 -9.66
N THR A 4 18.55 -12.23 -8.41
CA THR A 4 17.14 -12.41 -8.01
C THR A 4 16.34 -11.30 -8.68
N SER A 5 15.94 -11.57 -9.92
CA SER A 5 14.94 -10.78 -10.63
C SER A 5 13.63 -10.99 -9.87
N SER A 6 13.34 -10.12 -8.90
CA SER A 6 12.02 -10.03 -8.30
C SER A 6 11.04 -9.74 -9.43
N ALA A 7 10.40 -10.79 -9.93
CA ALA A 7 9.37 -10.68 -10.94
C ALA A 7 8.34 -9.65 -10.43
N ILE A 8 8.32 -8.48 -11.07
CA ILE A 8 7.25 -7.51 -10.90
C ILE A 8 6.02 -8.24 -11.41
N LYS A 9 5.29 -8.88 -10.51
CA LYS A 9 4.03 -9.55 -10.82
C LYS A 9 3.10 -8.41 -11.24
N THR A 10 2.96 -8.19 -12.54
CA THR A 10 2.03 -7.23 -13.11
C THR A 10 0.64 -7.65 -12.70
N LEU A 11 0.11 -6.97 -11.69
CA LEU A 11 -1.27 -7.14 -11.23
C LEU A 11 -2.20 -6.69 -12.35
N THR A 12 -3.29 -7.41 -12.55
CA THR A 12 -4.36 -6.95 -13.44
C THR A 12 -5.05 -5.71 -12.87
N SER A 13 -5.81 -4.99 -13.70
CA SER A 13 -6.60 -3.83 -13.26
C SER A 13 -7.54 -4.17 -12.10
N ASP A 14 -8.16 -5.35 -12.14
CA ASP A 14 -9.07 -5.82 -11.10
C ASP A 14 -8.32 -6.15 -9.80
N GLU A 15 -7.15 -6.78 -9.90
CA GLU A 15 -6.30 -7.06 -8.74
C GLU A 15 -5.78 -5.78 -8.08
N LEU A 16 -5.40 -4.78 -8.88
CA LEU A 16 -5.00 -3.45 -8.40
C LEU A 16 -6.16 -2.75 -7.68
N SER A 17 -7.36 -2.80 -8.26
CA SER A 17 -8.56 -2.20 -7.66
C SER A 17 -8.91 -2.87 -6.35
N CYS A 18 -8.92 -4.20 -6.30
CA CYS A 18 -9.16 -4.98 -5.09
C CYS A 18 -8.11 -4.67 -4.01
N ARG A 19 -6.84 -4.55 -4.39
CA ARG A 19 -5.75 -4.22 -3.46
C ARG A 19 -5.89 -2.80 -2.91
N ARG A 20 -6.22 -1.83 -3.77
CA ARG A 20 -6.48 -0.44 -3.37
C ARG A 20 -7.59 -0.37 -2.33
N GLU A 21 -8.72 -1.02 -2.58
CA GLU A 21 -9.86 -1.04 -1.66
C GLU A 21 -9.49 -1.67 -0.31
N LYS A 22 -8.74 -2.77 -0.31
CA LYS A 22 -8.25 -3.41 0.93
C LYS A 22 -7.37 -2.46 1.74
N ILE A 23 -6.48 -1.72 1.08
CA ILE A 23 -5.59 -0.76 1.73
C ILE A 23 -6.38 0.42 2.30
N ILE A 24 -7.32 0.98 1.55
CA ILE A 24 -8.20 2.05 2.03
C ILE A 24 -8.98 1.59 3.26
N LYS A 25 -9.56 0.38 3.22
CA LYS A 25 -10.27 -0.21 4.36
C LYS A 25 -9.36 -0.40 5.56
N LEU A 26 -8.14 -0.90 5.35
CA LEU A 26 -7.13 -1.06 6.41
C LEU A 26 -6.80 0.28 7.08
N PHE A 27 -6.64 1.34 6.30
CA PHE A 27 -6.38 2.68 6.82
C PHE A 27 -7.54 3.22 7.64
N SER A 28 -8.77 3.08 7.16
CA SER A 28 -9.97 3.45 7.91
C SER A 28 -10.06 2.71 9.25
N LEU A 29 -9.75 1.41 9.28
CA LEU A 29 -9.74 0.60 10.51
C LEU A 29 -8.63 1.00 11.49
N ASN A 30 -7.54 1.59 11.00
CA ASN A 30 -6.39 2.00 11.80
C ASN A 30 -6.37 3.51 12.12
N HIS A 31 -7.52 4.18 11.98
CA HIS A 31 -7.70 5.61 12.25
C HIS A 31 -6.79 6.53 11.42
N LEU A 32 -6.44 6.12 10.21
CA LEU A 32 -5.87 7.02 9.22
C LEU A 32 -7.03 7.73 8.52
N ASN A 33 -7.26 8.98 8.91
CA ASN A 33 -8.30 9.83 8.33
C ASN A 33 -7.84 10.44 6.99
N GLU A 34 -8.77 11.05 6.26
CA GLU A 34 -8.49 11.78 5.01
C GLU A 34 -7.78 10.92 3.94
N VAL A 35 -8.25 9.69 3.76
CA VAL A 35 -7.80 8.80 2.69
C VAL A 35 -8.62 9.11 1.44
N SER A 36 -7.93 9.43 0.34
CA SER A 36 -8.55 9.68 -0.96
C SER A 36 -7.73 9.04 -2.08
N VAL A 37 -8.29 9.00 -3.29
CA VAL A 37 -7.58 8.58 -4.50
C VAL A 37 -7.51 9.78 -5.43
N ASN A 38 -6.31 10.10 -5.93
CA ASN A 38 -6.11 11.21 -6.85
C ASN A 38 -6.25 10.79 -8.32
N ASP A 39 -6.16 11.75 -9.25
CA ASP A 39 -6.27 11.53 -10.70
C ASP A 39 -5.16 10.61 -11.28
N ARG A 40 -4.10 10.35 -10.51
CA ARG A 40 -3.00 9.44 -10.88
C ARG A 40 -3.16 8.04 -10.27
N GLU A 41 -4.35 7.75 -9.75
CA GLU A 41 -4.66 6.51 -9.02
C GLU A 41 -3.79 6.28 -7.78
N GLU A 42 -3.21 7.34 -7.20
CA GLU A 42 -2.44 7.21 -5.95
C GLU A 42 -3.38 7.32 -4.76
N VAL A 43 -3.16 6.49 -3.74
CA VAL A 43 -3.84 6.64 -2.45
C VAL A 43 -3.13 7.75 -1.68
N VAL A 44 -3.87 8.80 -1.34
CA VAL A 44 -3.38 10.00 -0.66
C VAL A 44 -3.95 10.05 0.75
N ILE A 45 -3.09 10.33 1.74
CA ILE A 45 -3.43 10.40 3.16
C ILE A 45 -3.00 11.76 3.69
N HIS A 46 -3.96 12.56 4.17
CA HIS A 46 -3.75 13.91 4.71
C HIS A 46 -2.90 14.83 3.79
N ASN A 47 -2.89 14.59 2.47
CA ASN A 47 -2.02 15.26 1.49
C ASN A 47 -0.51 15.24 1.81
N VAL A 48 -0.06 14.35 2.71
CA VAL A 48 1.34 14.26 3.15
C VAL A 48 1.96 12.90 2.85
N VAL A 49 1.15 11.87 2.60
CA VAL A 49 1.59 10.55 2.14
C VAL A 49 0.85 10.17 0.87
N PHE A 50 1.59 9.57 -0.07
CA PHE A 50 1.16 9.16 -1.39
C PHE A 50 1.63 7.73 -1.64
N ILE A 51 0.73 6.87 -2.05
CA ILE A 51 1.00 5.46 -2.32
C ILE A 51 0.63 5.19 -3.78
N LYS A 52 1.66 4.93 -4.58
CA LYS A 52 1.49 4.61 -6.01
C LYS A 52 1.08 3.15 -6.21
N PRO A 53 0.37 2.83 -7.30
CA PRO A 53 0.28 1.45 -7.77
C PRO A 53 1.68 0.82 -7.88
N PRO A 54 1.88 -0.46 -7.50
CA PRO A 54 0.89 -1.47 -7.12
C PRO A 54 0.49 -1.44 -5.63
N TYR A 55 0.66 -0.32 -4.95
CA TYR A 55 0.30 -0.11 -3.55
C TYR A 55 1.05 -1.03 -2.59
N ASN A 56 2.39 -1.01 -2.70
CA ASN A 56 3.30 -1.74 -1.81
C ASN A 56 4.12 -0.75 -0.96
N ILE A 57 4.89 -1.28 -0.01
CA ILE A 57 5.74 -0.49 0.90
C ILE A 57 6.76 0.37 0.13
N ASN A 58 7.29 -0.18 -0.96
CA ASN A 58 8.32 0.46 -1.79
C ASN A 58 7.77 1.63 -2.62
N CYS A 59 6.45 1.68 -2.82
CA CYS A 59 5.74 2.72 -3.57
C CYS A 59 5.12 3.79 -2.67
N CYS A 60 5.45 3.79 -1.37
CA CYS A 60 5.01 4.80 -0.42
C CYS A 60 6.01 5.97 -0.37
N SER A 61 5.51 7.19 -0.55
CA SER A 61 6.28 8.43 -0.45
C SER A 61 5.54 9.45 0.39
N GLY A 62 6.25 10.32 1.10
CA GLY A 62 5.58 11.33 1.91
C GLY A 62 6.55 12.32 2.55
N LYS A 63 6.03 13.49 2.91
CA LYS A 63 6.79 14.54 3.59
C LYS A 63 6.82 14.33 5.12
N ASN A 64 5.79 13.66 5.66
CA ASN A 64 5.70 13.33 7.07
C ASN A 64 6.21 11.91 7.32
N MET A 65 7.43 11.80 7.87
CA MET A 65 8.07 10.50 8.13
C MET A 65 7.33 9.64 9.16
N ILE A 66 6.66 10.26 10.14
CA ILE A 66 5.92 9.52 11.19
C ILE A 66 4.70 8.81 10.58
N ILE A 67 3.92 9.54 9.76
CA ILE A 67 2.75 8.95 9.07
C ILE A 67 3.21 7.96 8.02
N LEU A 68 4.28 8.27 7.28
CA LEU A 68 4.84 7.36 6.28
C LEU A 68 5.27 6.03 6.89
N ASP A 69 5.96 6.05 8.03
CA ASP A 69 6.38 4.84 8.74
C ASP A 69 5.18 4.00 9.19
N ARG A 70 4.16 4.66 9.77
CA ARG A 70 2.91 4.00 10.16
C ARG A 70 2.20 3.35 8.97
N VAL A 71 2.12 4.04 7.84
CA VAL A 71 1.52 3.53 6.60
C VAL A 71 2.29 2.31 6.08
N LYS A 72 3.63 2.40 6.04
CA LYS A 72 4.49 1.28 5.63
C LYS A 72 4.31 0.06 6.53
N ASN A 73 4.25 0.25 7.85
CA ASN A 73 4.02 -0.83 8.81
C ASN A 73 2.65 -1.50 8.61
N LEU A 74 1.59 -0.74 8.31
CA LEU A 74 0.27 -1.29 8.03
C LEU A 74 0.25 -2.11 6.73
N ILE A 75 0.86 -1.59 5.66
CA ILE A 75 0.96 -2.32 4.39
C ILE A 75 1.83 -3.58 4.56
N GLY A 76 2.91 -3.51 5.34
CA GLY A 76 3.75 -4.67 5.64
C GLY A 76 3.01 -5.79 6.33
N LYS A 77 2.20 -5.48 7.36
CA LYS A 77 1.33 -6.47 8.01
C LYS A 77 0.34 -7.12 7.04
N LEU A 78 -0.24 -6.33 6.12
CA LEU A 78 -1.14 -6.85 5.08
C LEU A 78 -0.43 -7.81 4.11
N GLU A 79 0.86 -7.60 3.84
CA GLU A 79 1.67 -8.49 3.01
C GLU A 79 2.11 -9.75 3.75
N GLU A 80 2.42 -9.64 5.05
CA GLU A 80 2.73 -10.78 5.93
C GLU A 80 1.52 -11.70 6.12
N ASP A 81 0.33 -11.15 6.39
CA ASP A 81 -0.93 -11.92 6.50
C ASP A 81 -1.25 -12.69 5.21
N ARG A 82 -0.75 -12.22 4.06
CA ARG A 82 -0.94 -12.90 2.78
C ARG A 82 -0.03 -14.11 2.60
N ASN A 83 1.08 -14.18 3.34
CA ASN A 83 2.07 -15.26 3.27
C ASN A 83 1.90 -16.30 4.39
N ASN A 84 1.14 -16.00 5.44
CA ASN A 84 0.73 -16.96 6.46
C ASN A 84 -0.78 -17.27 6.32
N PRO A 85 -1.18 -18.30 5.55
CA PRO A 85 -2.51 -18.86 5.71
C PRO A 85 -2.59 -19.39 7.14
N VAL A 86 -3.56 -18.89 7.92
CA VAL A 86 -3.89 -19.45 9.23
C VAL A 86 -4.19 -20.94 9.02
N GLU A 87 -3.40 -21.80 9.67
CA GLU A 87 -3.61 -23.25 9.79
C GLU A 87 -4.97 -23.57 10.43
#